data_AF-A0A197JDH6-F1
#
_entry.id   AF-A0A197JDH6-F1
#
_cell.length_a   1.000
_cell.length_b   1.000
_cell.length_c   1.000
_cell.angle_alpha   90.00
_cell.angle_beta   90.00
_cell.angle_gamma   90.00
#
_symmetry.space_group_name_H-M   'P 1'
#
loop_
_entity.id
_entity.type
_entity.pdbx_description
1 polymer ?
#
loop_
_entity_poly.entity_id
_entity_poly.type
_entity_poly.pdbx_seq_one_letter_code
_entity_poly.pdbx_strand_id
1 'polypeptide(L)'
;MSKKILSTTQGGNGILIRCSDGTEYEGDILVGADGAHSAIRQNLYEQLKKDKKLPSSDDVPLPFSTICLVGQTKPLTPTEIPLLAADKCQLIRIVGEDKPYAWNTFTTTQSTLCWSIVRFLDEESSKLHDSFRNSEWGPEAAEAMCEEVRDFPIIAGGDTKLTIGDLIDWSPKEYISKVMLEEKVFKTWYGCRTVLMGDACHKLNPSGGAGAVNAMHDATVLANYINALPLHPVVDEIERAFESYRAERIEWVERAFNTSQMLQALVAKGLKPMLVRFMMKNMPEFLKRRAAEQMYSCRPQLAFLPLDETPALVKPAYQRSLKAKAPAQEMKDQERPAQSHHTSVIDMEINPAITFQHDRKLMHAKRPKVLIVGAGLGGLTLGAILEKSDIPYEIFERAAKVKPLGNSHH
;
A
#
# COMPACT_ATOMS: atom_id res chain seq x y z
N MET A 1 12.17 -14.41 6.97
CA MET A 1 13.52 -14.60 7.55
C MET A 1 14.03 -13.29 8.14
N SER A 2 14.67 -13.31 9.32
CA SER A 2 15.22 -12.09 9.95
C SER A 2 16.55 -11.69 9.30
N LYS A 3 16.50 -10.97 8.18
CA LYS A 3 17.66 -10.60 7.35
C LYS A 3 17.55 -9.14 6.90
N LYS A 4 18.62 -8.37 7.06
CA LYS A 4 18.75 -7.02 6.48
C LYS A 4 19.48 -7.14 5.14
N ILE A 5 18.87 -6.61 4.08
CA ILE A 5 19.49 -6.59 2.74
C ILE A 5 20.47 -5.42 2.64
N LEU A 6 21.66 -5.68 2.12
CA LEU A 6 22.69 -4.67 1.91
C LEU A 6 22.81 -4.27 0.44
N SER A 7 22.83 -5.26 -0.45
CA SER A 7 23.04 -5.01 -1.88
C SER A 7 22.26 -5.97 -2.75
N THR A 8 21.97 -5.53 -3.98
CA THR A 8 21.31 -6.34 -5.01
C THR A 8 22.12 -6.29 -6.30
N THR A 9 22.31 -7.44 -6.95
CA THR A 9 22.92 -7.54 -8.27
C THR A 9 21.93 -8.22 -9.21
N GLN A 10 21.66 -7.62 -10.36
CA GLN A 10 20.63 -8.12 -11.29
C GLN A 10 21.11 -8.08 -12.74
N GLY A 11 20.55 -8.98 -13.56
CA GLY A 11 20.85 -9.05 -14.99
C GLY A 11 19.89 -9.94 -15.77
N GLY A 12 20.30 -10.35 -16.98
CA GLY A 12 19.46 -11.12 -17.90
C GLY A 12 18.98 -12.47 -17.34
N ASN A 13 19.72 -13.08 -16.42
CA ASN A 13 19.50 -14.47 -15.97
C ASN A 13 18.92 -14.61 -14.55
N GLY A 14 18.78 -13.51 -13.80
CA GLY A 14 18.30 -13.58 -12.42
C GLY A 14 18.71 -12.37 -11.58
N ILE A 15 18.38 -12.44 -10.30
CA ILE A 15 18.71 -11.44 -9.29
C ILE A 15 19.27 -12.10 -8.03
N LEU A 16 20.34 -11.51 -7.51
CA LEU A 16 21.04 -11.92 -6.28
C LEU A 16 20.87 -10.84 -5.22
N ILE A 17 20.44 -11.22 -4.03
CA ILE A 17 20.44 -10.34 -2.85
C ILE A 17 21.51 -10.80 -1.85
N ARG A 18 22.23 -9.84 -1.28
CA ARG A 18 23.22 -10.08 -0.21
C ARG A 18 22.73 -9.49 1.11
N CYS A 19 22.73 -10.33 2.14
CA CYS A 19 22.29 -9.97 3.48
C CYS A 19 23.46 -9.47 4.35
N SER A 20 23.14 -8.77 5.44
CA SER A 20 24.13 -8.21 6.37
C SER A 20 24.96 -9.24 7.12
N ASP A 21 24.50 -10.49 7.17
CA ASP A 21 25.23 -11.62 7.77
C ASP A 21 26.05 -12.42 6.75
N GLY A 22 26.20 -11.89 5.52
CA GLY A 22 26.96 -12.51 4.44
C GLY A 22 26.20 -13.59 3.67
N THR A 23 24.96 -13.93 4.06
CA THR A 23 24.16 -14.89 3.29
C THR A 23 23.64 -14.29 1.98
N GLU A 24 23.53 -15.13 0.95
CA GLU A 24 23.10 -14.73 -0.38
C GLU A 24 21.94 -15.58 -0.86
N TYR A 25 21.05 -14.97 -1.64
CA TYR A 25 19.85 -15.63 -2.17
C TYR A 25 19.63 -15.22 -3.62
N GLU A 26 19.36 -16.21 -4.46
CA GLU A 26 19.03 -16.03 -5.87
C GLU A 26 17.52 -16.18 -6.12
N GLY A 27 17.02 -15.43 -7.08
CA GLY A 27 15.65 -15.53 -7.59
C GLY A 27 15.53 -14.94 -8.99
N ASP A 28 14.32 -14.95 -9.52
CA ASP A 28 13.99 -14.41 -10.84
C ASP A 28 13.45 -12.98 -10.74
N ILE A 29 12.74 -12.68 -9.65
CA ILE A 29 12.09 -11.39 -9.37
C ILE A 29 12.42 -10.96 -7.93
N LEU A 30 12.67 -9.67 -7.74
CA LEU A 30 12.79 -9.03 -6.44
C LEU A 30 11.68 -8.00 -6.23
N VAL A 31 10.97 -8.12 -5.11
CA VAL A 31 9.93 -7.19 -4.68
C VAL A 31 10.41 -6.41 -3.46
N GLY A 32 10.55 -5.09 -3.60
CA GLY A 32 10.80 -4.16 -2.50
C GLY A 32 9.48 -3.72 -1.86
N ALA A 33 9.20 -4.26 -0.68
CA ALA A 33 8.04 -3.95 0.18
C ALA A 33 8.50 -3.49 1.59
N ASP A 34 9.72 -2.96 1.69
CA ASP A 34 10.47 -2.67 2.92
C ASP A 34 10.29 -1.23 3.44
N GLY A 35 9.21 -0.57 3.02
CA GLY A 35 8.73 0.66 3.63
C GLY A 35 9.35 1.96 3.10
N ALA A 36 9.09 3.06 3.81
CA ALA A 36 9.46 4.40 3.38
C ALA A 36 10.97 4.57 3.17
N HIS A 37 11.81 3.90 3.96
CA HIS A 37 13.27 3.94 3.83
C HIS A 37 13.85 2.71 3.11
N SER A 38 13.12 2.21 2.10
CA SER A 38 13.45 1.00 1.34
C SER A 38 14.91 0.94 0.88
N ALA A 39 15.63 -0.09 1.34
CA ALA A 39 16.97 -0.41 0.87
C ALA A 39 16.94 -0.93 -0.58
N ILE A 40 15.85 -1.61 -0.97
CA ILE A 40 15.66 -2.10 -2.34
C ILE A 40 15.49 -0.94 -3.32
N ARG A 41 14.69 0.08 -2.96
CA ARG A 41 14.58 1.30 -3.77
C ARG A 41 15.92 2.00 -3.91
N GLN A 42 16.68 2.13 -2.82
CA GLN A 42 18.00 2.78 -2.85
C GLN A 42 18.96 2.06 -3.81
N ASN A 43 19.07 0.73 -3.71
CA ASN A 43 19.89 -0.09 -4.61
C ASN A 43 19.44 0.04 -6.08
N LEU A 44 18.13 -0.02 -6.35
CA LEU A 44 17.57 0.16 -7.69
C LEU A 44 17.93 1.55 -8.24
N TYR A 45 17.78 2.60 -7.43
CA TYR A 45 18.00 3.98 -7.84
C TYR A 45 19.48 4.26 -8.08
N GLU A 46 20.39 3.70 -7.28
CA GLU A 46 21.83 3.79 -7.53
C GLU A 46 22.21 3.20 -8.90
N GLN A 47 21.64 2.06 -9.27
CA GLN A 47 21.84 1.46 -10.59
C GLN A 47 21.28 2.37 -11.70
N LEU A 48 20.03 2.81 -11.59
CA LEU A 48 19.39 3.67 -12.59
C LEU A 48 20.06 5.04 -12.73
N LYS A 49 20.66 5.57 -11.66
CA LYS A 49 21.47 6.80 -11.71
C LYS A 49 22.74 6.61 -12.54
N LYS A 50 23.46 5.49 -12.35
CA LYS A 50 24.64 5.15 -13.16
C LYS A 50 24.29 5.08 -14.64
N ASP A 51 23.10 4.54 -14.94
CA ASP A 51 22.58 4.42 -16.30
C ASP A 51 21.91 5.71 -16.84
N LYS A 52 21.86 6.79 -16.05
CA LYS A 52 21.17 8.06 -16.36
C LYS A 52 19.67 7.90 -16.70
N LYS A 53 19.02 6.91 -16.10
CA LYS A 53 17.59 6.60 -16.30
C LYS A 53 16.68 7.05 -15.16
N LEU A 54 17.24 7.44 -14.01
CA LEU A 54 16.43 7.89 -12.87
C LEU A 54 15.90 9.34 -13.09
N PRO A 55 14.58 9.58 -12.97
CA PRO A 55 14.02 10.93 -13.02
C PRO A 55 14.50 11.78 -11.82
N SER A 56 14.81 13.06 -12.06
CA SER A 56 15.26 13.99 -11.02
C SER A 56 14.27 14.15 -9.85
N SER A 57 12.96 14.03 -10.10
CA SER A 57 11.93 14.09 -9.06
C SER A 57 12.05 12.97 -8.02
N ASP A 58 12.60 11.81 -8.42
CA ASP A 58 12.74 10.66 -7.53
C ASP A 58 13.99 10.77 -6.65
N ASP A 59 14.95 11.61 -7.03
CA ASP A 59 16.20 11.86 -6.31
C ASP A 59 16.07 12.87 -5.15
N VAL A 60 14.91 13.54 -5.05
CA VAL A 60 14.64 14.45 -3.93
C VAL A 60 14.36 13.64 -2.65
N PRO A 61 14.86 14.04 -1.47
CA PRO A 61 14.51 13.42 -0.19
C PRO A 61 12.99 13.34 0.03
N LEU A 62 12.59 12.43 0.93
CA LEU A 62 11.21 12.31 1.37
C LEU A 62 10.82 13.54 2.20
N PRO A 63 9.87 14.38 1.75
CA PRO A 63 9.48 15.56 2.52
C PRO A 63 8.60 15.15 3.70
N PHE A 64 8.90 15.69 4.88
CA PHE A 64 7.99 15.59 6.02
C PHE A 64 6.86 16.61 5.84
N SER A 65 5.64 16.13 5.69
CA SER A 65 4.47 17.02 5.52
C SER A 65 3.58 17.05 6.75
N THR A 66 3.73 16.08 7.66
CA THR A 66 2.70 15.79 8.65
C THR A 66 3.25 15.20 9.95
N ILE A 67 2.67 15.62 11.07
CA ILE A 67 2.85 14.98 12.39
C ILE A 67 1.53 14.33 12.78
N CYS A 68 1.57 13.06 13.19
CA CYS A 68 0.40 12.31 13.62
C CYS A 68 0.54 11.93 15.09
N LEU A 69 -0.43 12.27 15.92
CA LEU A 69 -0.59 11.76 17.27
C LEU A 69 -1.77 10.78 17.26
N VAL A 70 -1.55 9.55 17.70
CA VAL A 70 -2.58 8.50 17.74
C VAL A 70 -2.73 7.97 19.15
N GLY A 71 -3.92 7.48 19.47
CA GLY A 71 -4.19 6.81 20.73
C GLY A 71 -5.38 5.86 20.65
N GLN A 72 -5.49 5.03 21.69
CA GLN A 72 -6.62 4.14 21.91
C GLN A 72 -6.99 4.18 23.38
N THR A 73 -8.29 4.39 23.64
CA THR A 73 -8.81 4.38 25.00
C THR A 73 -8.80 2.96 25.57
N LYS A 74 -8.85 2.86 26.90
CA LYS A 74 -9.38 1.66 27.56
C LYS A 74 -10.80 1.35 27.06
N PRO A 75 -11.34 0.14 27.29
CA PRO A 75 -12.75 -0.14 27.06
C PRO A 75 -13.64 0.83 27.83
N LEU A 76 -14.63 1.39 27.15
CA LEU A 76 -15.62 2.34 27.64
C LEU A 76 -17.03 1.76 27.50
N THR A 77 -17.99 2.42 28.14
CA THR A 77 -19.41 2.05 28.11
C THR A 77 -20.21 2.99 27.20
N PRO A 78 -21.38 2.55 26.69
CA PRO A 78 -22.30 3.43 25.98
C PRO A 78 -22.78 4.64 26.78
N THR A 79 -22.71 4.58 28.12
CA THR A 79 -23.03 5.72 28.99
C THR A 79 -21.94 6.80 28.90
N GLU A 80 -20.68 6.40 28.79
CA GLU A 80 -19.54 7.32 28.61
C GLU A 80 -19.49 7.85 27.16
N ILE A 81 -19.69 6.96 26.18
CA ILE A 81 -19.69 7.29 24.74
C ILE A 81 -20.89 6.63 24.06
N PRO A 82 -21.99 7.36 23.81
CA PRO A 82 -23.21 6.82 23.21
C PRO A 82 -22.99 6.14 21.85
N LEU A 83 -22.00 6.58 21.07
CA LEU A 83 -21.68 5.97 19.77
C LEU A 83 -21.22 4.51 19.86
N LEU A 84 -20.81 4.03 21.05
CA LEU A 84 -20.47 2.62 21.25
C LEU A 84 -21.69 1.69 21.19
N ALA A 85 -22.91 2.22 21.35
CA ALA A 85 -24.13 1.44 21.18
C ALA A 85 -24.52 1.23 19.70
N ALA A 86 -23.85 1.89 18.75
CA ALA A 86 -24.19 1.75 17.34
C ALA A 86 -23.78 0.37 16.79
N ASP A 87 -24.66 -0.24 15.98
CA ASP A 87 -24.41 -1.54 15.34
C ASP A 87 -23.19 -1.54 14.39
N LYS A 88 -22.74 -0.35 13.96
CA LYS A 88 -21.62 -0.18 13.02
C LYS A 88 -20.56 0.73 13.63
N CYS A 89 -19.31 0.45 13.27
CA CYS A 89 -18.18 1.33 13.51
C CYS A 89 -18.51 2.75 13.03
N GLN A 90 -18.39 3.72 13.93
CA GLN A 90 -18.61 5.13 13.63
C GLN A 90 -17.25 5.77 13.38
N LEU A 91 -16.98 6.22 12.15
CA LEU A 91 -15.78 6.99 11.82
C LEU A 91 -16.16 8.47 11.67
N ILE A 92 -15.56 9.31 12.50
CA ILE A 92 -15.84 10.73 12.53
C ILE A 92 -14.56 11.50 12.29
N ARG A 93 -14.61 12.48 11.39
CA ARG A 93 -13.52 13.41 11.08
C ARG A 93 -13.94 14.84 11.35
N ILE A 94 -13.08 15.57 12.02
CA ILE A 94 -13.20 17.02 12.21
C ILE A 94 -11.96 17.68 11.62
N VAL A 95 -12.19 18.70 10.80
CA VAL A 95 -11.13 19.54 10.23
C VAL A 95 -11.16 20.85 11.00
N GLY A 96 -10.02 21.23 11.60
CA GLY A 96 -9.90 22.46 12.36
C GLY A 96 -10.09 23.68 11.48
N GLU A 97 -10.93 24.61 11.93
CA GLU A 97 -11.04 25.93 11.33
C GLU A 97 -9.85 26.78 11.81
N ASP A 98 -9.06 27.28 10.86
CA ASP A 98 -7.88 28.16 11.08
C ASP A 98 -6.77 27.60 11.99
N LYS A 99 -6.85 26.29 12.27
CA LYS A 99 -5.85 25.48 12.94
C LYS A 99 -5.22 24.54 11.92
N PRO A 100 -3.90 24.27 11.96
CA PRO A 100 -3.23 23.33 11.04
C PRO A 100 -3.52 21.86 11.40
N TYR A 101 -4.72 21.57 11.91
CA TYR A 101 -5.07 20.29 12.52
C TYR A 101 -6.33 19.69 11.91
N ALA A 102 -6.33 18.37 11.76
CA ALA A 102 -7.54 17.56 11.61
C ALA A 102 -7.47 16.40 12.61
N TRP A 103 -8.61 15.97 13.16
CA TRP A 103 -8.65 14.84 14.08
C TRP A 103 -9.82 13.91 13.77
N ASN A 104 -9.63 12.65 14.11
CA ASN A 104 -10.57 11.59 13.83
C ASN A 104 -10.81 10.73 15.08
N THR A 105 -12.01 10.17 15.17
CA THR A 105 -12.35 9.14 16.14
C THR A 105 -13.01 7.97 15.41
N PHE A 106 -12.74 6.75 15.87
CA PHE A 106 -13.48 5.57 15.42
C PHE A 106 -13.70 4.55 16.53
N THR A 107 -14.91 3.98 16.56
CA THR A 107 -15.29 2.94 17.54
C THR A 107 -14.79 1.58 17.11
N THR A 108 -14.45 0.71 18.07
CA THR A 108 -14.01 -0.67 17.81
C THR A 108 -15.00 -1.67 18.41
N THR A 109 -14.90 -2.93 17.98
CA THR A 109 -15.67 -4.05 18.56
C THR A 109 -15.27 -4.39 19.98
N GLN A 110 -14.16 -3.83 20.48
CA GLN A 110 -13.65 -4.03 21.84
C GLN A 110 -14.19 -2.96 22.81
N SER A 111 -15.22 -2.22 22.40
CA SER A 111 -15.78 -1.08 23.13
C SER A 111 -14.74 0.00 23.42
N THR A 112 -13.74 0.18 22.55
CA THR A 112 -12.75 1.27 22.67
C THR A 112 -13.01 2.34 21.63
N LEU A 113 -12.45 3.53 21.86
CA LEU A 113 -12.33 4.57 20.87
C LEU A 113 -10.87 4.70 20.45
N CYS A 114 -10.59 4.55 19.16
CA CYS A 114 -9.31 4.93 18.59
C CYS A 114 -9.40 6.36 18.09
N TRP A 115 -8.35 7.13 18.27
CA TRP A 115 -8.31 8.53 17.88
C TRP A 115 -6.98 8.88 17.23
N SER A 116 -7.02 9.86 16.33
CA SER A 116 -5.83 10.37 15.66
C SER A 116 -5.95 11.86 15.43
N ILE A 117 -4.81 12.55 15.51
CA ILE A 117 -4.68 14.00 15.32
C ILE A 117 -3.55 14.21 14.34
N VAL A 118 -3.85 14.93 13.28
CA VAL A 118 -2.97 15.17 12.15
C VAL A 118 -2.67 16.66 12.14
N ARG A 119 -1.42 17.02 12.42
CA ARG A 119 -0.88 18.37 12.21
C ARG A 119 -0.25 18.44 10.83
N PHE A 120 -0.71 19.35 10.00
CA PHE A 120 -0.11 19.62 8.70
C PHE A 120 1.00 20.65 8.84
N LEU A 121 2.17 20.35 8.29
CA LEU A 121 3.32 21.25 8.30
C LEU A 121 3.25 22.20 7.09
N ASP A 122 3.73 23.43 7.28
CA ASP A 122 3.98 24.36 6.16
C ASP A 122 5.31 24.03 5.46
N GLU A 123 5.57 24.69 4.33
CA GLU A 123 6.78 24.44 3.54
C GLU A 123 8.08 24.75 4.30
N GLU A 124 8.07 25.69 5.25
CA GLU A 124 9.26 26.08 6.01
C GLU A 124 9.59 25.03 7.06
N SER A 125 8.58 24.60 7.82
CA SER A 125 8.69 23.52 8.82
C SER A 125 9.03 22.18 8.15
N SER A 126 8.55 21.96 6.92
CA SER A 126 8.85 20.75 6.13
C SER A 126 10.33 20.65 5.70
N LYS A 127 11.03 21.78 5.54
CA LYS A 127 12.43 21.85 5.06
C LYS A 127 13.47 21.65 6.17
N LEU A 128 13.09 21.80 7.43
CA LEU A 128 13.98 21.61 8.59
C LEU A 128 14.17 20.11 8.86
N HIS A 129 14.94 19.41 8.02
CA HIS A 129 14.94 17.94 8.01
C HIS A 129 15.51 17.27 9.27
N ASP A 130 16.71 17.63 9.75
CA ASP A 130 17.39 16.86 10.81
C ASP A 130 17.27 17.47 12.21
N SER A 131 17.30 18.81 12.33
CA SER A 131 17.18 19.49 13.63
C SER A 131 15.77 19.37 14.22
N PHE A 132 14.74 19.48 13.37
CA PHE A 132 13.34 19.29 13.77
C PHE A 132 13.03 17.85 14.16
N ARG A 133 13.68 16.86 13.51
CA ARG A 133 13.53 15.45 13.89
C ARG A 133 13.97 15.18 15.31
N ASN A 134 15.07 15.74 15.77
CA ASN A 134 15.51 15.46 17.13
C ASN A 134 14.60 16.11 18.19
N SER A 135 13.95 17.23 17.88
CA SER A 135 13.03 17.92 18.81
C SER A 135 11.62 17.33 18.86
N GLU A 136 11.18 16.67 17.79
CA GLU A 136 9.79 16.18 17.67
C GLU A 136 9.61 14.73 18.12
N TRP A 137 10.70 14.07 18.53
CA TRP A 137 10.73 12.67 18.93
C TRP A 137 10.81 12.49 20.45
N GLY A 138 10.22 11.40 20.93
CA GLY A 138 10.26 11.00 22.33
C GLY A 138 8.95 11.22 23.08
N PRO A 139 8.83 10.64 24.29
CA PRO A 139 7.63 10.78 25.13
C PRO A 139 7.27 12.23 25.44
N GLU A 140 8.26 13.08 25.67
CA GLU A 140 8.07 14.50 26.02
C GLU A 140 7.43 15.27 24.85
N ALA A 141 7.84 14.98 23.62
CA ALA A 141 7.28 15.59 22.42
C ALA A 141 5.85 15.12 22.14
N ALA A 142 5.52 13.88 22.52
CA ALA A 142 4.15 13.36 22.49
C ALA A 142 3.27 14.02 23.56
N GLU A 143 3.76 14.13 24.80
CA GLU A 143 3.07 14.79 25.91
C GLU A 143 2.82 16.27 25.61
N ALA A 144 3.79 17.00 25.06
CA ALA A 144 3.61 18.40 24.66
C ALA A 144 2.50 18.56 23.60
N MET A 145 2.45 17.66 22.61
CA MET A 145 1.39 17.68 21.59
C MET A 145 0.03 17.28 22.19
N CYS A 146 -0.01 16.33 23.13
CA CYS A 146 -1.22 16.00 23.89
C CYS A 146 -1.78 17.23 24.60
N GLU A 147 -0.94 18.01 25.27
CA GLU A 147 -1.35 19.23 25.97
C GLU A 147 -1.87 20.32 25.01
N GLU A 148 -1.25 20.49 23.83
CA GLU A 148 -1.67 21.47 22.82
C GLU A 148 -3.10 21.20 22.29
N VAL A 149 -3.50 19.93 22.20
CA VAL A 149 -4.72 19.50 21.50
C VAL A 149 -5.87 19.15 22.44
N ARG A 150 -5.69 19.23 23.77
CA ARG A 150 -6.69 18.78 24.77
C ARG A 150 -8.06 19.40 24.56
N ASP A 151 -8.12 20.68 24.22
CA ASP A 151 -9.38 21.42 24.08
C ASP A 151 -10.11 21.16 22.76
N PHE A 152 -9.59 20.28 21.90
CA PHE A 152 -10.22 20.02 20.62
C PHE A 152 -11.51 19.23 20.82
N PRO A 153 -12.66 19.73 20.34
CA PRO A 153 -13.95 19.10 20.62
C PRO A 153 -14.09 17.78 19.86
N ILE A 154 -14.77 16.81 20.47
CA ILE A 154 -15.23 15.60 19.80
C ILE A 154 -16.76 15.55 19.82
N ILE A 155 -17.35 15.00 18.77
CA ILE A 155 -18.81 14.80 18.71
C ILE A 155 -19.22 13.39 19.17
N ALA A 156 -18.26 12.53 19.53
CA ALA A 156 -18.52 11.17 19.97
C ALA A 156 -19.29 11.09 21.31
N GLY A 157 -19.28 12.16 22.11
CA GLY A 157 -20.05 12.25 23.36
C GLY A 157 -21.55 12.48 23.19
N GLY A 158 -22.04 12.67 21.96
CA GLY A 158 -23.45 13.02 21.72
C GLY A 158 -23.77 14.39 22.32
N ASP A 159 -24.71 14.43 23.27
CA ASP A 159 -25.08 15.67 23.99
C ASP A 159 -24.04 16.09 25.04
N THR A 160 -23.19 15.15 25.48
CA THR A 160 -22.09 15.45 26.40
C THR A 160 -20.96 16.11 25.62
N LYS A 161 -20.59 17.32 26.03
CA LYS A 161 -19.40 18.01 25.50
C LYS A 161 -18.15 17.28 25.98
N LEU A 162 -17.50 16.59 25.05
CA LEU A 162 -16.22 15.93 25.28
C LEU A 162 -15.15 16.55 24.38
N THR A 163 -13.90 16.34 24.76
CA THR A 163 -12.73 16.79 24.02
C THR A 163 -11.74 15.65 23.80
N ILE A 164 -10.70 15.95 23.03
CA ILE A 164 -9.54 15.07 22.89
C ILE A 164 -8.85 14.84 24.24
N GLY A 165 -8.87 15.82 25.15
CA GLY A 165 -8.34 15.68 26.51
C GLY A 165 -8.95 14.50 27.27
N ASP A 166 -10.27 14.32 27.16
CA ASP A 166 -10.96 13.17 27.78
C ASP A 166 -10.45 11.84 27.21
N LEU A 167 -10.26 11.78 25.89
CA LEU A 167 -9.74 10.57 25.24
C LEU A 167 -8.30 10.27 25.64
N ILE A 168 -7.47 11.31 25.79
CA ILE A 168 -6.09 11.18 26.29
C ILE A 168 -6.10 10.60 27.70
N ASP A 169 -6.95 11.12 28.59
CA ASP A 169 -7.03 10.66 29.98
C ASP A 169 -7.55 9.22 30.11
N TRP A 170 -8.39 8.77 29.17
CA TRP A 170 -8.84 7.39 29.10
C TRP A 170 -7.90 6.45 28.36
N SER A 171 -6.83 6.96 27.75
CA SER A 171 -5.87 6.15 26.99
C SER A 171 -4.67 5.78 27.87
N PRO A 172 -4.34 4.48 27.99
CA PRO A 172 -3.06 4.06 28.54
C PRO A 172 -1.91 4.75 27.79
N LYS A 173 -0.90 5.25 28.50
CA LYS A 173 0.21 6.02 27.90
C LYS A 173 0.94 5.22 26.82
N GLU A 174 1.06 3.91 27.00
CA GLU A 174 1.68 2.98 26.06
C GLU A 174 0.91 2.83 24.73
N TYR A 175 -0.34 3.29 24.67
CA TYR A 175 -1.16 3.29 23.46
C TYR A 175 -1.16 4.65 22.75
N ILE A 176 -0.51 5.67 23.33
CA ILE A 176 -0.36 6.97 22.70
C ILE A 176 0.99 7.03 22.00
N SER A 177 0.99 7.38 20.72
CA SER A 177 2.21 7.50 19.93
C SER A 177 2.18 8.71 19.02
N LYS A 178 3.30 9.43 18.97
CA LYS A 178 3.54 10.53 18.05
C LYS A 178 4.51 10.08 16.97
N VAL A 179 4.13 10.28 15.71
CA VAL A 179 4.88 9.86 14.54
C VAL A 179 4.94 10.98 13.51
N MET A 180 6.14 11.33 13.07
CA MET A 180 6.33 12.20 11.91
C MET A 180 6.32 11.38 10.63
N LEU A 181 5.57 11.86 9.64
CA LEU A 181 5.27 11.09 8.45
C LEU A 181 5.63 11.87 7.20
N GLU A 182 6.44 11.19 6.40
CA GLU A 182 6.79 11.60 5.06
C GLU A 182 5.62 11.32 4.11
N GLU A 183 5.54 12.06 3.02
CA GLU A 183 4.57 11.80 1.95
C GLU A 183 5.21 12.00 0.58
N LYS A 184 5.18 10.96 -0.26
CA LYS A 184 5.71 11.01 -1.63
C LYS A 184 5.21 9.86 -2.48
N VAL A 185 4.82 10.17 -3.71
CA VAL A 185 4.65 9.18 -4.78
C VAL A 185 5.88 9.25 -5.70
N PHE A 186 6.61 8.13 -5.81
CA PHE A 186 7.76 8.03 -6.71
C PHE A 186 7.29 7.73 -8.13
N LYS A 187 8.04 8.19 -9.14
CA LYS A 187 7.74 7.88 -10.55
C LYS A 187 8.26 6.50 -10.93
N THR A 188 9.41 6.11 -10.42
CA THR A 188 10.12 4.86 -10.72
C THR A 188 9.71 3.77 -9.75
N TRP A 189 8.97 2.77 -10.24
CA TRP A 189 8.50 1.66 -9.41
C TRP A 189 9.21 0.35 -9.71
N TYR A 190 9.99 0.27 -10.78
CA TYR A 190 10.65 -0.96 -11.19
C TYR A 190 11.86 -0.65 -12.07
N GLY A 191 12.67 -1.68 -12.28
CA GLY A 191 13.71 -1.72 -13.30
C GLY A 191 14.37 -3.10 -13.33
N CYS A 192 14.59 -3.63 -14.52
CA CYS A 192 15.07 -4.99 -14.75
C CYS A 192 14.20 -6.01 -14.00
N ARG A 193 14.75 -6.71 -13.00
CA ARG A 193 14.07 -7.77 -12.24
C ARG A 193 13.52 -7.30 -10.90
N THR A 194 13.60 -6.00 -10.62
CA THR A 194 13.18 -5.40 -9.35
C THR A 194 11.92 -4.57 -9.52
N VAL A 195 10.95 -4.76 -8.62
CA VAL A 195 9.71 -3.96 -8.53
C VAL A 195 9.46 -3.52 -7.09
N LEU A 196 8.84 -2.36 -6.91
CA LEU A 196 8.51 -1.74 -5.63
C LEU A 196 6.99 -1.75 -5.42
N MET A 197 6.56 -1.86 -4.16
CA MET A 197 5.15 -1.77 -3.76
C MET A 197 4.98 -1.11 -2.39
N GLY A 198 3.78 -0.60 -2.09
CA GLY A 198 3.51 0.04 -0.82
C GLY A 198 4.34 1.30 -0.59
N ASP A 199 4.70 1.56 0.66
CA ASP A 199 5.51 2.72 1.06
C ASP A 199 6.90 2.78 0.37
N ALA A 200 7.37 1.68 -0.23
CA ALA A 200 8.60 1.68 -1.00
C ALA A 200 8.48 2.51 -2.30
N CYS A 201 7.30 2.68 -2.89
CA CYS A 201 7.09 3.50 -4.10
C CYS A 201 5.99 4.56 -3.97
N HIS A 202 5.18 4.52 -2.93
CA HIS A 202 4.18 5.55 -2.66
C HIS A 202 3.84 5.63 -1.17
N LYS A 203 4.59 6.46 -0.47
CA LYS A 203 4.35 6.77 0.93
C LYS A 203 3.19 7.76 1.01
N LEU A 204 2.05 7.29 1.51
CA LEU A 204 0.83 8.10 1.66
C LEU A 204 0.65 8.55 3.11
N ASN A 205 0.09 9.74 3.31
CA ASN A 205 -0.25 10.24 4.63
C ASN A 205 -1.31 9.35 5.31
N PRO A 206 -1.18 9.06 6.62
CA PRO A 206 -2.17 8.27 7.35
C PRO A 206 -3.53 8.96 7.45
N SER A 207 -3.62 10.25 7.15
CA SER A 207 -4.87 11.02 7.22
C SER A 207 -5.99 10.34 6.43
N GLY A 208 -5.72 9.58 5.37
CA GLY A 208 -6.74 8.83 4.63
C GLY A 208 -6.88 7.35 5.01
N GLY A 209 -6.07 6.81 5.93
CA GLY A 209 -5.97 5.37 6.20
C GLY A 209 -5.58 4.53 4.97
N ALA A 210 -5.05 5.18 3.92
CA ALA A 210 -4.97 4.62 2.58
C ALA A 210 -3.68 3.86 2.31
N GLY A 211 -2.60 4.07 3.09
CA GLY A 211 -1.30 3.45 2.83
C GLY A 211 -1.34 1.92 2.85
N ALA A 212 -1.81 1.34 3.96
CA ALA A 212 -1.90 -0.12 4.12
C ALA A 212 -2.83 -0.77 3.08
N VAL A 213 -3.99 -0.17 2.82
CA VAL A 213 -4.96 -0.65 1.84
C VAL A 213 -4.35 -0.63 0.43
N ASN A 214 -3.67 0.46 0.05
CA ASN A 214 -2.99 0.53 -1.24
C ASN A 214 -1.88 -0.51 -1.36
N ALA A 215 -1.09 -0.75 -0.31
CA ALA A 215 -0.08 -1.82 -0.35
C ALA A 215 -0.67 -3.22 -0.57
N MET A 216 -1.87 -3.50 -0.03
CA MET A 216 -2.58 -4.77 -0.29
C MET A 216 -3.18 -4.81 -1.72
N HIS A 217 -3.67 -3.67 -2.23
CA HIS A 217 -4.11 -3.55 -3.61
C HIS A 217 -2.95 -3.76 -4.59
N ASP A 218 -1.76 -3.25 -4.27
CA ASP A 218 -0.56 -3.48 -5.07
C ASP A 218 -0.19 -4.95 -5.11
N ALA A 219 -0.19 -5.62 -3.94
CA ALA A 219 0.05 -7.06 -3.86
C ALA A 219 -0.89 -7.86 -4.78
N THR A 220 -2.17 -7.50 -4.79
CA THR A 220 -3.20 -8.16 -5.59
C THR A 220 -2.94 -7.98 -7.09
N VAL A 221 -2.73 -6.75 -7.54
CA VAL A 221 -2.50 -6.44 -8.96
C VAL A 221 -1.15 -6.99 -9.43
N LEU A 222 -0.09 -6.85 -8.64
CA LEU A 222 1.23 -7.38 -8.96
C LEU A 222 1.19 -8.92 -9.06
N ALA A 223 0.51 -9.60 -8.15
CA ALA A 223 0.38 -11.06 -8.19
C ALA A 223 -0.32 -11.57 -9.45
N ASN A 224 -1.36 -10.87 -9.94
CA ASN A 224 -2.01 -11.22 -11.21
C ASN A 224 -1.01 -11.21 -12.37
N TYR A 225 -0.18 -10.17 -12.46
CA TYR A 225 0.83 -10.04 -13.51
C TYR A 225 1.99 -11.04 -13.35
N ILE A 226 2.45 -11.30 -12.12
CA ILE A 226 3.46 -12.35 -11.87
C ILE A 226 2.93 -13.73 -12.24
N ASN A 227 1.67 -14.03 -11.88
CA ASN A 227 1.05 -15.32 -12.18
C ASN A 227 0.86 -15.56 -13.70
N ALA A 228 0.76 -14.48 -14.48
CA ALA A 228 0.65 -14.53 -15.93
C ALA A 228 2.00 -14.65 -16.67
N LEU A 229 3.14 -14.58 -15.97
CA LEU A 229 4.44 -14.76 -16.59
C LEU A 229 4.63 -16.20 -17.08
N PRO A 230 5.38 -16.41 -18.18
CA PRO A 230 5.82 -17.74 -18.59
C PRO A 230 6.70 -18.39 -17.50
N LEU A 231 6.93 -19.70 -17.62
CA LEU A 231 7.71 -20.47 -16.63
C LEU A 231 9.14 -19.93 -16.47
N HIS A 232 9.76 -19.47 -17.56
CA HIS A 232 11.11 -18.93 -17.59
C HIS A 232 11.10 -17.55 -18.25
N PRO A 233 10.61 -16.52 -17.54
CA PRO A 233 10.42 -15.22 -18.15
C PRO A 233 11.76 -14.52 -18.37
N VAL A 234 11.94 -13.97 -19.57
CA VAL A 234 13.07 -13.09 -19.87
C VAL A 234 12.83 -11.71 -19.25
N VAL A 235 13.90 -10.93 -19.09
CA VAL A 235 13.83 -9.59 -18.46
C VAL A 235 12.75 -8.71 -19.09
N ASP A 236 12.64 -8.69 -20.41
CA ASP A 236 11.65 -7.86 -21.10
C ASP A 236 10.20 -8.25 -20.77
N GLU A 237 9.91 -9.54 -20.52
CA GLU A 237 8.59 -10.01 -20.11
C GLU A 237 8.27 -9.57 -18.68
N ILE A 238 9.25 -9.66 -17.79
CA ILE A 238 9.16 -9.19 -16.41
C ILE A 238 8.93 -7.68 -16.36
N GLU A 239 9.70 -6.90 -17.13
CA GLU A 239 9.54 -5.45 -17.17
C GLU A 239 8.17 -5.03 -17.71
N ARG A 240 7.65 -5.71 -18.76
CA ARG A 240 6.28 -5.46 -19.26
C ARG A 240 5.20 -5.76 -18.21
N ALA A 241 5.39 -6.81 -17.40
CA ALA A 241 4.49 -7.12 -16.30
C ALA A 241 4.52 -6.02 -15.22
N PHE A 242 5.71 -5.51 -14.87
CA PHE A 242 5.85 -4.40 -13.91
C PHE A 242 5.32 -3.08 -14.44
N GLU A 243 5.51 -2.79 -15.72
CA GLU A 243 4.93 -1.63 -16.40
C GLU A 243 3.40 -1.67 -16.30
N SER A 244 2.80 -2.82 -16.61
CA SER A 244 1.35 -3.02 -16.57
C SER A 244 0.80 -2.86 -15.14
N TYR A 245 1.49 -3.42 -14.15
CA TYR A 245 1.19 -3.23 -12.73
C TYR A 245 1.19 -1.74 -12.35
N ARG A 246 2.28 -1.02 -12.65
CA ARG A 246 2.40 0.41 -12.36
C ARG A 246 1.30 1.21 -13.07
N ALA A 247 1.03 0.93 -14.34
CA ALA A 247 0.03 1.65 -15.13
C ALA A 247 -1.40 1.45 -14.60
N GLU A 248 -1.71 0.30 -14.00
CA GLU A 248 -3.00 0.06 -13.35
C GLU A 248 -3.10 0.74 -11.97
N ARG A 249 -2.00 0.80 -11.21
CA ARG A 249 -2.01 1.28 -9.82
C ARG A 249 -1.78 2.77 -9.65
N ILE A 250 -0.99 3.40 -10.52
CA ILE A 250 -0.52 4.79 -10.33
C ILE A 250 -1.67 5.78 -10.19
N GLU A 251 -2.74 5.66 -11.00
CA GLU A 251 -3.88 6.58 -10.93
C GLU A 251 -4.60 6.53 -9.57
N TRP A 252 -4.72 5.35 -8.98
CA TRP A 252 -5.37 5.18 -7.67
C TRP A 252 -4.53 5.76 -6.54
N VAL A 253 -3.22 5.52 -6.62
CA VAL A 253 -2.24 6.04 -5.66
C VAL A 253 -2.18 7.57 -5.73
N GLU A 254 -2.12 8.16 -6.92
CA GLU A 254 -2.12 9.61 -7.11
C GLU A 254 -3.42 10.25 -6.60
N ARG A 255 -4.58 9.61 -6.79
CA ARG A 255 -5.84 10.09 -6.20
C ARG A 255 -5.81 10.09 -4.68
N ALA A 256 -5.28 9.02 -4.06
CA ALA A 256 -5.14 8.96 -2.60
C ALA A 256 -4.18 10.04 -2.09
N PHE A 257 -3.04 10.24 -2.75
CA PHE A 257 -2.09 11.30 -2.47
C PHE A 257 -2.72 12.70 -2.62
N ASN A 258 -3.41 12.96 -3.72
CA ASN A 258 -4.06 14.25 -3.97
C ASN A 258 -5.19 14.55 -2.97
N THR A 259 -5.86 13.51 -2.44
CA THR A 259 -6.86 13.67 -1.38
C THR A 259 -6.21 14.15 -0.08
N SER A 260 -5.04 13.61 0.27
CA SER A 260 -4.24 14.11 1.41
C SER A 260 -3.84 15.57 1.22
N GLN A 261 -3.32 15.93 0.04
CA GLN A 261 -2.93 17.31 -0.29
C GLN A 261 -4.13 18.28 -0.23
N MET A 262 -5.32 17.84 -0.64
CA MET A 262 -6.55 18.64 -0.50
C MET A 262 -6.88 18.90 0.97
N LEU A 263 -6.75 17.89 1.85
CA LEU A 263 -6.98 18.06 3.28
C LEU A 263 -5.98 19.04 3.91
N GLN A 264 -4.71 18.98 3.51
CA GLN A 264 -3.71 19.98 3.90
C GLN A 264 -4.13 21.40 3.47
N ALA A 265 -4.64 21.54 2.24
CA ALA A 265 -5.13 22.83 1.75
C ALA A 265 -6.35 23.35 2.54
N LEU A 266 -7.18 22.47 3.11
CA LEU A 266 -8.34 22.88 3.93
C LEU A 266 -7.93 23.50 5.25
N VAL A 267 -6.86 23.02 5.89
CA VAL A 267 -6.41 23.55 7.18
C VAL A 267 -5.51 24.78 7.05
N ALA A 268 -5.03 25.07 5.84
CA ALA A 268 -4.19 26.24 5.58
C ALA A 268 -4.94 27.56 5.80
N LYS A 269 -4.18 28.64 6.07
CA LYS A 269 -4.72 29.99 6.24
C LYS A 269 -4.81 30.73 4.90
N GLY A 270 -5.81 31.59 4.77
CA GLY A 270 -5.95 32.53 3.65
C GLY A 270 -7.20 32.33 2.78
N LEU A 271 -7.34 33.19 1.76
CA LEU A 271 -8.52 33.25 0.91
C LEU A 271 -8.75 31.98 0.08
N LYS A 272 -7.68 31.35 -0.42
CA LYS A 272 -7.76 30.11 -1.21
C LYS A 272 -8.36 28.95 -0.38
N PRO A 273 -7.83 28.59 0.80
CA PRO A 273 -8.43 27.60 1.70
C PRO A 273 -9.89 27.89 2.06
N MET A 274 -10.24 29.16 2.33
CA MET A 274 -11.62 29.56 2.65
C MET A 274 -12.57 29.24 1.48
N LEU A 275 -12.16 29.52 0.24
CA LEU A 275 -12.94 29.16 -0.94
C LEU A 275 -13.09 27.64 -1.10
N VAL A 276 -12.03 26.86 -0.84
CA VAL A 276 -12.09 25.39 -0.87
C VAL A 276 -13.06 24.85 0.18
N ARG A 277 -13.00 25.35 1.43
CA ARG A 277 -13.96 25.00 2.50
C ARG A 277 -15.39 25.32 2.08
N PHE A 278 -15.63 26.50 1.52
CA PHE A 278 -16.94 26.91 1.02
C PHE A 278 -17.46 25.99 -0.09
N MET A 279 -16.63 25.67 -1.08
CA MET A 279 -16.99 24.76 -2.17
C MET A 279 -17.31 23.35 -1.65
N MET A 280 -16.54 22.83 -0.69
CA MET A 280 -16.79 21.51 -0.11
C MET A 280 -18.07 21.47 0.73
N LYS A 281 -18.31 22.49 1.55
CA LYS A 281 -19.52 22.59 2.39
C LYS A 281 -20.79 22.68 1.54
N ASN A 282 -20.72 23.41 0.41
CA ASN A 282 -21.84 23.60 -0.50
C ASN A 282 -21.83 22.64 -1.70
N MET A 283 -21.01 21.58 -1.66
CA MET A 283 -20.95 20.61 -2.76
C MET A 283 -22.30 19.90 -2.91
N PRO A 284 -22.91 19.87 -4.11
CA PRO A 284 -24.13 19.11 -4.36
C PRO A 284 -23.98 17.63 -3.99
N GLU A 285 -25.05 17.03 -3.45
CA GLU A 285 -25.05 15.64 -2.99
C GLU A 285 -24.67 14.63 -4.09
N PHE A 286 -25.04 14.88 -5.34
CA PHE A 286 -24.66 14.00 -6.44
C PHE A 286 -23.14 13.98 -6.70
N LEU A 287 -22.44 15.10 -6.48
CA LEU A 287 -20.98 15.17 -6.61
C LEU A 287 -20.29 14.50 -5.42
N LYS A 288 -20.80 14.71 -4.19
CA LYS A 288 -20.31 14.00 -3.00
C LYS A 288 -20.45 12.49 -3.17
N ARG A 289 -21.62 12.04 -3.62
CA ARG A 289 -21.90 10.62 -3.90
C ARG A 289 -20.95 10.08 -4.97
N ARG A 290 -20.76 10.79 -6.09
CA ARG A 290 -19.82 10.37 -7.14
C ARG A 290 -18.39 10.27 -6.62
N ALA A 291 -17.93 11.22 -5.81
CA ALA A 291 -16.60 11.19 -5.20
C ALA A 291 -16.44 9.99 -4.26
N ALA A 292 -17.45 9.70 -3.43
CA ALA A 292 -17.48 8.51 -2.58
C ALA A 292 -17.47 7.21 -3.40
N GLU A 293 -18.31 7.11 -4.43
CA GLU A 293 -18.35 5.95 -5.34
C GLU A 293 -16.98 5.71 -5.98
N GLN A 294 -16.30 6.76 -6.42
CA GLN A 294 -14.95 6.64 -6.96
C GLN A 294 -13.95 6.12 -5.91
N MET A 295 -13.98 6.66 -4.69
CA MET A 295 -13.09 6.24 -3.59
C MET A 295 -13.25 4.74 -3.27
N TYR A 296 -14.49 4.23 -3.28
CA TYR A 296 -14.79 2.83 -2.97
C TYR A 296 -14.80 1.88 -4.19
N SER A 297 -14.59 2.41 -5.40
CA SER A 297 -14.59 1.61 -6.62
C SER A 297 -13.29 0.80 -6.82
N CYS A 298 -12.16 1.24 -6.26
CA CYS A 298 -10.89 0.51 -6.34
C CYS A 298 -10.92 -0.74 -5.45
N ARG A 299 -11.25 -1.88 -6.05
CA ARG A 299 -11.30 -3.20 -5.40
C ARG A 299 -10.67 -4.25 -6.31
N PRO A 300 -9.33 -4.28 -6.44
CA PRO A 300 -8.67 -5.28 -7.26
C PRO A 300 -9.00 -6.68 -6.76
N GLN A 301 -9.18 -7.61 -7.70
CA GLN A 301 -9.47 -9.01 -7.45
C GLN A 301 -8.37 -9.88 -8.06
N LEU A 302 -8.26 -11.11 -7.57
CA LEU A 302 -7.30 -12.08 -8.11
C LEU A 302 -7.87 -12.76 -9.34
N ALA A 303 -7.16 -12.69 -10.47
CA ALA A 303 -7.60 -13.18 -11.77
C ALA A 303 -7.82 -14.71 -11.83
N PHE A 304 -7.20 -15.44 -10.90
CA PHE A 304 -7.21 -16.90 -10.81
C PHE A 304 -8.10 -17.42 -9.67
N LEU A 305 -8.88 -16.56 -9.02
CA LEU A 305 -9.94 -16.95 -8.08
C LEU A 305 -11.32 -16.63 -8.68
N PRO A 306 -12.39 -17.28 -8.19
CA PRO A 306 -13.75 -16.87 -8.52
C PRO A 306 -13.95 -15.38 -8.23
N LEU A 307 -14.47 -14.64 -9.20
CA LEU A 307 -14.75 -13.21 -9.03
C LEU A 307 -15.95 -13.03 -8.10
N ASP A 308 -15.89 -12.00 -7.27
CA ASP A 308 -17.02 -11.60 -6.43
C ASP A 308 -18.08 -10.90 -7.28
N GLU A 309 -19.19 -11.60 -7.48
CA GLU A 309 -20.36 -11.11 -8.21
C GLU A 309 -21.42 -10.51 -7.27
N THR A 310 -21.15 -10.41 -5.97
CA THR A 310 -22.10 -9.91 -4.98
C THR A 310 -22.59 -8.51 -5.36
N PRO A 311 -23.92 -8.26 -5.40
CA PRO A 311 -24.46 -6.94 -5.66
C PRO A 311 -23.95 -5.93 -4.63
N ALA A 312 -23.08 -5.03 -5.07
CA ALA A 312 -22.53 -3.97 -4.23
C ALA A 312 -23.14 -2.61 -4.60
N LEU A 313 -23.32 -1.75 -3.58
CA LEU A 313 -23.80 -0.37 -3.76
C LEU A 313 -22.94 0.45 -4.72
N VAL A 314 -21.64 0.13 -4.75
CA VAL A 314 -20.67 0.68 -5.69
C VAL A 314 -20.20 -0.49 -6.56
N LYS A 315 -20.07 -0.30 -7.87
CA LYS A 315 -19.46 -1.32 -8.75
C LYS A 315 -17.93 -1.21 -8.72
N PRO A 316 -17.18 -2.32 -8.77
CA PRO A 316 -15.73 -2.23 -8.92
C PRO A 316 -15.37 -1.48 -10.19
N ALA A 317 -14.32 -0.65 -10.12
CA ALA A 317 -13.74 -0.06 -11.32
C ALA A 317 -13.17 -1.15 -12.23
N TYR A 318 -12.98 -0.82 -13.51
CA TYR A 318 -12.37 -1.74 -14.47
C TYR A 318 -10.95 -2.13 -14.04
N GLN A 319 -10.63 -3.42 -14.14
CA GLN A 319 -9.37 -4.02 -13.66
C GLN A 319 -8.69 -4.70 -14.85
N ARG A 320 -7.54 -4.17 -15.31
CA ARG A 320 -6.86 -4.71 -16.50
C ARG A 320 -6.20 -6.05 -16.16
N SER A 321 -5.69 -6.17 -14.94
CA SER A 321 -5.02 -7.35 -14.40
C SER A 321 -5.89 -8.62 -14.38
N LEU A 322 -7.23 -8.52 -14.42
CA LEU A 322 -8.12 -9.68 -14.55
C LEU A 322 -8.04 -10.39 -15.91
N LYS A 323 -7.46 -9.74 -16.92
CA LYS A 323 -7.19 -10.37 -18.22
C LYS A 323 -5.83 -11.09 -18.26
N ALA A 324 -4.98 -10.90 -17.25
CA ALA A 324 -3.69 -11.56 -17.17
C ALA A 324 -3.92 -13.04 -16.77
N LYS A 325 -3.70 -13.95 -17.71
CA LYS A 325 -3.92 -15.39 -17.51
C LYS A 325 -2.61 -16.12 -17.27
N ALA A 326 -2.63 -17.10 -16.38
CA ALA A 326 -1.49 -18.00 -16.22
C ALA A 326 -1.25 -18.83 -17.49
N PRO A 327 0.01 -19.18 -17.82
CA PRO A 327 0.31 -20.02 -18.99
C PRO A 327 -0.47 -21.34 -19.02
N ALA A 328 -0.61 -22.01 -17.86
CA ALA A 328 -1.38 -23.24 -17.76
C ALA A 328 -2.89 -23.06 -18.03
N GLN A 329 -3.42 -21.86 -17.78
CA GLN A 329 -4.82 -21.52 -18.04
C GLN A 329 -5.02 -21.13 -19.51
N GLU A 330 -4.05 -20.46 -20.13
CA GLU A 330 -4.04 -20.23 -21.57
C GLU A 330 -3.97 -21.53 -22.36
N MET A 331 -3.12 -22.48 -21.96
CA MET A 331 -3.04 -23.80 -22.58
C MET A 331 -4.37 -24.56 -22.48
N LYS A 332 -5.01 -24.59 -21.29
CA LYS A 332 -6.33 -25.22 -21.09
C LYS A 332 -7.46 -24.54 -21.87
N ASP A 333 -7.40 -23.22 -22.05
CA ASP A 333 -8.39 -22.47 -22.81
C ASP A 333 -8.21 -22.65 -24.33
N GLN A 334 -6.96 -22.84 -24.79
CA GLN A 334 -6.65 -23.19 -26.18
C GLN A 334 -6.99 -24.66 -26.51
N GLU A 335 -6.87 -25.57 -25.55
CA GLU A 335 -7.28 -26.99 -25.68
C GLU A 335 -8.79 -27.20 -25.58
N ARG A 336 -9.55 -26.22 -25.10
CA ARG A 336 -11.02 -26.27 -25.13
C ARG A 336 -11.48 -26.08 -26.58
N PRO A 337 -12.13 -27.07 -27.22
CA PRO A 337 -12.56 -26.92 -28.60
C PRO A 337 -13.52 -25.74 -28.68
N ALA A 338 -13.22 -24.77 -29.55
CA ALA A 338 -14.16 -23.73 -29.91
C ALA A 338 -15.46 -24.44 -30.31
N GLN A 339 -16.57 -24.15 -29.62
CA GLN A 339 -17.89 -24.54 -30.09
C GLN A 339 -18.18 -23.76 -31.37
N SER A 340 -17.62 -24.22 -32.49
CA SER A 340 -18.07 -23.87 -33.82
C SER A 340 -19.04 -24.97 -34.26
N HIS A 341 -20.30 -24.57 -34.46
CA HIS A 341 -21.18 -25.32 -35.33
C HIS A 341 -20.60 -25.29 -36.74
N HIS A 342 -19.91 -26.35 -37.15
CA HIS A 342 -20.08 -26.90 -38.49
C HIS A 342 -19.44 -28.28 -38.63
N THR A 343 -20.29 -29.23 -39.01
CA THR A 343 -19.98 -30.60 -39.40
C THR A 343 -19.21 -30.63 -40.71
N SER A 344 -18.08 -31.35 -40.76
CA SER A 344 -17.77 -32.30 -41.86
C SER A 344 -16.41 -32.98 -41.62
N VAL A 345 -16.46 -34.30 -41.67
CA VAL A 345 -15.37 -35.28 -41.61
C VAL A 345 -14.48 -35.18 -42.84
N ILE A 346 -13.15 -35.21 -42.66
CA ILE A 346 -12.20 -35.81 -43.61
C ILE A 346 -11.08 -36.47 -42.80
N ASP A 347 -11.00 -37.81 -42.88
CA ASP A 347 -9.87 -38.62 -42.41
C ASP A 347 -8.62 -38.33 -43.25
N MET A 348 -7.48 -38.15 -42.59
CA MET A 348 -6.18 -38.24 -43.26
C MET A 348 -5.18 -38.92 -42.31
N GLU A 349 -4.75 -40.12 -42.70
CA GLU A 349 -3.73 -40.92 -42.02
C GLU A 349 -2.40 -40.16 -41.94
N ILE A 350 -1.82 -40.08 -40.74
CA ILE A 350 -0.46 -39.58 -40.52
C ILE A 350 0.45 -40.74 -40.10
N ASN A 351 1.52 -40.89 -40.88
CA ASN A 351 2.60 -41.88 -40.84
C ASN A 351 3.35 -41.95 -39.47
N PRO A 352 3.55 -43.13 -38.86
CA PRO A 352 4.04 -43.27 -37.48
C PRO A 352 5.58 -43.34 -37.33
N ALA A 353 6.34 -42.44 -37.97
CA ALA A 353 7.81 -42.57 -38.02
C ALA A 353 8.59 -41.26 -37.83
N ILE A 354 8.36 -40.52 -36.72
CA ILE A 354 9.38 -39.64 -36.14
C ILE A 354 9.21 -39.62 -34.61
N THR A 355 9.94 -40.49 -33.90
CA THR A 355 10.05 -40.42 -32.44
C THR A 355 11.18 -39.46 -32.09
N PHE A 356 10.88 -38.16 -31.93
CA PHE A 356 11.76 -37.30 -31.14
C PHE A 356 11.62 -37.74 -29.69
N GLN A 357 12.60 -38.49 -29.19
CA GLN A 357 12.80 -38.66 -27.75
C GLN A 357 13.08 -37.28 -27.15
N HIS A 358 12.02 -36.56 -26.82
CA HIS A 358 12.11 -35.45 -25.87
C HIS A 358 12.48 -36.09 -24.55
N ASP A 359 13.73 -35.88 -24.15
CA ASP A 359 14.22 -36.21 -22.83
C ASP A 359 13.45 -35.39 -21.79
N ARG A 360 12.29 -35.93 -21.37
CA ARG A 360 11.34 -35.32 -20.42
C ARG A 360 11.89 -35.22 -19.00
N LYS A 361 13.18 -35.48 -18.77
CA LYS A 361 13.82 -35.43 -17.46
C LYS A 361 14.68 -34.19 -17.21
N LEU A 362 14.87 -33.29 -18.18
CA LEU A 362 15.80 -32.15 -18.09
C LEU A 362 15.16 -30.76 -17.89
N MET A 363 13.85 -30.65 -17.73
CA MET A 363 13.15 -29.39 -17.44
C MET A 363 12.20 -29.59 -16.26
N HIS A 364 12.69 -29.39 -15.03
CA HIS A 364 11.76 -29.11 -13.94
C HIS A 364 11.09 -27.77 -14.26
N ALA A 365 9.87 -27.85 -14.81
CA ALA A 365 8.96 -26.74 -15.10
C ALA A 365 8.66 -25.95 -13.83
N LYS A 366 9.54 -24.99 -13.49
CA LYS A 366 9.46 -24.25 -12.24
C LYS A 366 9.10 -22.81 -12.56
N ARG A 367 8.03 -22.33 -11.94
CA ARG A 367 7.60 -20.92 -12.00
C ARG A 367 8.71 -19.98 -11.49
N PRO A 368 8.72 -18.70 -11.91
CA PRO A 368 9.72 -17.73 -11.46
C PRO A 368 9.71 -17.59 -9.94
N LYS A 369 10.89 -17.66 -9.33
CA LYS A 369 11.10 -17.50 -7.89
C LYS A 369 11.10 -16.02 -7.52
N VAL A 370 10.24 -15.66 -6.56
CA VAL A 370 10.05 -14.28 -6.09
C VAL A 370 10.71 -14.07 -4.73
N LEU A 371 11.64 -13.12 -4.64
CA LEU A 371 12.21 -12.66 -3.37
C LEU A 371 11.43 -11.42 -2.90
N ILE A 372 10.84 -11.45 -1.71
CA ILE A 372 10.06 -10.35 -1.15
C ILE A 372 10.81 -9.78 0.05
N VAL A 373 11.18 -8.50 -0.01
CA VAL A 373 11.88 -7.81 1.08
C VAL A 373 10.91 -6.87 1.78
N GLY A 374 10.56 -7.17 3.02
CA GLY A 374 9.57 -6.50 3.85
C GLY A 374 8.40 -7.41 4.20
N ALA A 375 8.21 -7.70 5.49
CA ALA A 375 7.09 -8.52 6.01
C ALA A 375 5.96 -7.66 6.61
N GLY A 376 5.74 -6.47 6.06
CA GLY A 376 4.57 -5.65 6.36
C GLY A 376 3.30 -6.20 5.70
N LEU A 377 2.17 -5.51 5.87
CA LEU A 377 0.87 -5.92 5.32
C LEU A 377 0.93 -6.22 3.81
N GLY A 378 1.59 -5.37 3.01
CA GLY A 378 1.71 -5.59 1.56
C GLY A 378 2.54 -6.84 1.21
N GLY A 379 3.74 -6.98 1.79
CA GLY A 379 4.64 -8.10 1.50
C GLY A 379 4.09 -9.45 1.96
N LEU A 380 3.46 -9.50 3.15
CA LEU A 380 2.78 -10.72 3.63
C LEU A 380 1.55 -11.07 2.78
N THR A 381 0.78 -10.06 2.35
CA THR A 381 -0.36 -10.27 1.44
C THR A 381 0.13 -10.87 0.12
N LEU A 382 1.19 -10.32 -0.48
CA LEU A 382 1.77 -10.87 -1.69
C LEU A 382 2.23 -12.31 -1.49
N GLY A 383 3.01 -12.59 -0.43
CA GLY A 383 3.46 -13.95 -0.13
C GLY A 383 2.31 -14.95 0.00
N ALA A 384 1.24 -14.58 0.73
CA ALA A 384 0.07 -15.43 0.87
C ALA A 384 -0.66 -15.70 -0.46
N ILE A 385 -0.67 -14.72 -1.37
CA ILE A 385 -1.24 -14.88 -2.71
C ILE A 385 -0.37 -15.80 -3.58
N LEU A 386 0.96 -15.62 -3.54
CA LEU A 386 1.90 -16.45 -4.30
C LEU A 386 1.89 -17.91 -3.83
N GLU A 387 1.80 -18.14 -2.51
CA GLU A 387 1.60 -19.47 -1.91
C GLU A 387 0.37 -20.16 -2.52
N LYS A 388 -0.77 -19.48 -2.55
CA LYS A 388 -2.02 -20.02 -3.13
C LYS A 388 -1.94 -20.27 -4.64
N SER A 389 -0.97 -19.67 -5.32
CA SER A 389 -0.78 -19.77 -6.77
C SER A 389 0.33 -20.73 -7.17
N ASP A 390 0.93 -21.42 -6.19
CA ASP A 390 2.08 -22.31 -6.37
C ASP A 390 3.26 -21.61 -7.07
N ILE A 391 3.49 -20.34 -6.72
CA ILE A 391 4.64 -19.54 -7.17
C ILE A 391 5.67 -19.54 -6.04
N PRO A 392 6.91 -20.03 -6.27
CA PRO A 392 7.91 -20.10 -5.22
C PRO A 392 8.32 -18.70 -4.76
N TYR A 393 8.34 -18.47 -3.46
CA TYR A 393 8.76 -17.19 -2.89
C TYR A 393 9.56 -17.34 -1.59
N GLU A 394 10.29 -16.30 -1.23
CA GLU A 394 10.96 -16.15 0.06
C GLU A 394 10.76 -14.74 0.60
N ILE A 395 10.39 -14.62 1.89
CA ILE A 395 10.18 -13.32 2.55
C ILE A 395 11.34 -13.00 3.49
N PHE A 396 11.90 -11.81 3.35
CA PHE A 396 12.98 -11.25 4.17
C PHE A 396 12.46 -10.06 4.97
N GLU A 397 12.79 -9.99 6.25
CA GLU A 397 12.41 -8.89 7.15
C GLU A 397 13.60 -8.54 8.03
N ARG A 398 13.88 -7.26 8.24
CA ARG A 398 14.99 -6.83 9.09
C ARG A 398 14.73 -7.08 10.58
N ALA A 399 13.46 -7.05 10.99
CA ALA A 399 13.07 -7.22 12.38
C ALA A 399 13.05 -8.69 12.80
N ALA A 400 13.80 -9.03 13.85
CA ALA A 400 13.79 -10.37 14.45
C ALA A 400 12.51 -10.67 15.26
N LYS A 401 11.77 -9.63 15.67
CA LYS A 401 10.53 -9.73 16.44
C LYS A 401 9.52 -8.70 15.96
N VAL A 402 8.25 -9.06 15.92
CA VAL A 402 7.15 -8.13 15.69
C VAL A 402 7.05 -7.21 16.90
N LYS A 403 7.22 -5.90 16.68
CA LYS A 403 6.92 -4.87 17.68
C LYS A 403 5.68 -4.11 17.24
N PRO A 404 4.76 -3.73 18.15
CA PRO A 404 3.65 -2.84 17.82
C PRO A 404 4.18 -1.55 17.19
N LEU A 405 3.58 -1.12 16.08
CA LEU A 405 3.82 0.19 15.48
C LEU A 405 3.42 1.26 16.50
N GLY A 406 4.39 2.05 16.96
CA GLY A 406 4.20 3.11 17.96
C GLY A 406 5.35 3.22 18.96
N ASN A 407 6.08 2.13 19.21
CA ASN A 407 7.34 2.14 19.97
C ASN A 407 8.53 2.26 19.04
N SER A 408 8.65 3.42 18.39
CA SER A 408 9.85 3.80 17.65
C SER A 408 10.94 4.26 18.62
N HIS A 409 11.42 3.33 19.45
CA HIS A 409 12.76 3.42 20.01
C HIS A 409 13.68 2.72 19.01
N HIS A 410 14.30 3.53 18.14
CA HIS A 410 15.49 3.15 17.40
C HIS A 410 16.72 3.47 18.22
#